data_AF-A0A1G8RZV0-F1
#
_entry.id   AF-A0A1G8RZV0-F1
#
_cell.length_a   1.000
_cell.length_b   1.000
_cell.length_c   1.000
_cell.angle_alpha   90.00
_cell.angle_beta   90.00
_cell.angle_gamma   90.00
#
_symmetry.space_group_name_H-M   'P 1'
#
loop_
_entity.id
_entity.type
_entity.pdbx_description
1 polymer ?
#
loop_
_entity_poly.entity_id
_entity_poly.type
_entity_poly.pdbx_seq_one_letter_code
_entity_poly.pdbx_strand_id
1 'polypeptide(L)'
;MLDSIWDLLWYTIVVFAFVAYLLILFQILGDLFRDKEISAVARIIWIVFLVLIPYLTAFVYLVVRGRGMTERHIEADRSAKDAADSYIRDVAGKTPADEIATAKALLDAGTITQAEFDQLKAKALS
;
A
#
# COMPACT_ATOMS: atom_id res chain seq x y z
N MET A 1 -32.03 -31.47 15.56
CA MET A 1 -31.96 -30.20 14.80
C MET A 1 -30.68 -30.04 13.99
N LEU A 2 -29.65 -30.88 14.18
CA LEU A 2 -28.55 -31.07 13.24
C LEU A 2 -28.52 -32.56 12.89
N ASP A 3 -29.56 -33.01 12.18
CA ASP A 3 -29.83 -34.45 12.11
C ASP A 3 -29.16 -35.10 10.89
N SER A 4 -28.49 -34.30 10.03
CA SER A 4 -27.76 -34.75 8.85
C SER A 4 -26.47 -33.94 8.58
N ILE A 5 -25.45 -34.58 8.02
CA ILE A 5 -24.21 -33.93 7.51
C ILE A 5 -24.56 -32.84 6.49
N TRP A 6 -25.63 -33.03 5.72
CA TRP A 6 -26.11 -32.03 4.76
C TRP A 6 -26.61 -30.75 5.42
N ASP A 7 -27.29 -30.86 6.56
CA ASP A 7 -27.73 -29.69 7.32
C ASP A 7 -26.52 -28.93 7.87
N LEU A 8 -25.52 -29.66 8.40
CA LEU A 8 -24.28 -29.05 8.89
C LEU A 8 -23.54 -28.28 7.79
N LEU A 9 -23.40 -28.87 6.58
CA LEU A 9 -22.78 -28.19 5.44
C LEU A 9 -23.57 -26.95 5.01
N TRP A 10 -24.90 -27.06 4.94
CA TRP A 10 -25.77 -25.92 4.61
C TRP A 10 -25.65 -24.79 5.63
N TYR A 11 -25.76 -25.09 6.93
CA TYR A 11 -25.57 -24.10 7.99
C TYR A 11 -24.17 -23.47 7.94
N THR A 12 -23.13 -24.25 7.67
CA THR A 12 -21.76 -23.73 7.51
C THR A 12 -21.71 -22.70 6.37
N ILE A 13 -22.31 -23.01 5.21
CA ILE A 13 -22.36 -22.09 4.07
C ILE A 13 -23.14 -20.82 4.43
N VAL A 14 -24.30 -20.96 5.08
CA VAL A 14 -25.13 -19.81 5.48
C VAL A 14 -24.41 -18.92 6.48
N VAL A 15 -23.75 -19.50 7.49
CA VAL A 15 -22.95 -18.76 8.47
C VAL A 15 -21.76 -18.08 7.79
N PHE A 16 -21.04 -18.79 6.92
CA PHE A 16 -19.94 -18.21 6.16
C PHE A 16 -20.41 -17.03 5.30
N ALA A 17 -21.52 -17.21 4.56
CA ALA A 17 -22.10 -16.16 3.74
C ALA A 17 -22.56 -14.96 4.58
N PHE A 18 -23.12 -15.20 5.77
CA PHE A 18 -23.50 -14.16 6.71
C PHE A 18 -22.29 -13.39 7.25
N VAL A 19 -21.22 -14.08 7.64
CA VAL A 19 -19.97 -13.45 8.08
C VAL A 19 -19.35 -12.64 6.93
N ALA A 20 -19.27 -13.21 5.73
CA ALA A 20 -18.78 -12.50 4.54
C ALA A 20 -19.62 -11.25 4.23
N TYR A 21 -20.93 -11.35 4.36
CA TYR A 21 -21.84 -10.21 4.23
C TYR A 21 -21.54 -9.12 5.28
N LEU A 22 -21.37 -9.48 6.56
CA LEU A 22 -21.01 -8.52 7.60
C LEU A 22 -19.65 -7.87 7.33
N LEU A 23 -18.65 -8.63 6.87
CA LEU A 23 -17.35 -8.08 6.48
C LEU A 23 -17.50 -7.03 5.38
N ILE A 24 -18.26 -7.32 4.33
CA ILE A 24 -18.54 -6.37 3.24
C ILE A 24 -19.28 -5.14 3.78
N LEU A 25 -20.30 -5.34 4.62
CA LEU A 25 -21.08 -4.25 5.21
C LEU A 25 -20.18 -3.30 6.03
N PHE A 26 -19.32 -3.84 6.90
CA PHE A 26 -18.39 -3.03 7.68
C PHE A 26 -17.34 -2.35 6.82
N GLN A 27 -16.86 -2.99 5.75
CA GLN A 27 -15.97 -2.35 4.79
C GLN A 27 -16.65 -1.16 4.09
N ILE A 28 -17.89 -1.33 3.62
CA ILE A 28 -18.66 -0.26 2.99
C ILE A 28 -18.89 0.89 3.97
N LEU A 29 -19.29 0.60 5.21
CA LEU A 29 -19.45 1.62 6.25
C LEU A 29 -18.13 2.35 6.52
N GLY A 30 -17.02 1.62 6.70
CA GLY A 30 -15.71 2.21 6.96
C GLY A 30 -15.21 3.09 5.80
N ASP A 31 -15.41 2.65 4.56
CA ASP A 31 -15.09 3.43 3.35
C ASP A 31 -15.94 4.70 3.27
N LEU A 32 -17.24 4.57 3.53
CA LEU A 32 -18.22 5.65 3.54
C LEU A 32 -17.89 6.73 4.59
N PHE A 33 -17.31 6.37 5.73
CA PHE A 33 -16.83 7.32 6.75
C PHE A 33 -15.45 7.90 6.44
N ARG A 34 -14.56 7.12 5.81
CA ARG A 34 -13.18 7.52 5.49
C ARG A 34 -13.12 8.50 4.34
N ASP A 35 -14.01 8.37 3.37
CA ASP A 35 -14.10 9.27 2.23
C ASP A 35 -14.65 10.65 2.68
N LYS A 36 -13.77 11.65 2.56
CA LYS A 36 -14.00 13.04 2.98
C LYS A 36 -14.73 13.86 1.91
N GLU A 37 -14.83 13.36 0.69
CA GLU A 37 -15.50 14.07 -0.41
C GLU A 37 -17.02 13.87 -0.38
N ILE A 38 -17.49 12.92 0.42
CA ILE A 38 -18.91 12.60 0.56
C ILE A 38 -19.59 13.59 1.50
N SER A 39 -20.66 14.22 1.01
CA SER A 39 -21.54 15.00 1.87
C SER A 39 -22.20 14.14 2.96
N ALA A 40 -22.43 14.73 4.14
CA ALA A 40 -23.08 14.03 5.25
C ALA A 40 -24.47 13.47 4.87
N VAL A 41 -25.21 14.16 4.00
CA VAL A 41 -26.52 13.73 3.50
C VAL A 41 -26.41 12.48 2.64
N ALA A 42 -25.47 12.44 1.69
CA ALA A 42 -25.25 11.25 0.87
C ALA A 42 -24.87 10.05 1.74
N ARG A 43 -24.10 10.28 2.83
CA ARG A 43 -23.76 9.25 3.80
C ARG A 43 -24.97 8.62 4.46
N ILE A 44 -25.90 9.44 4.93
CA ILE A 44 -27.15 8.99 5.57
C ILE A 44 -27.99 8.18 4.58
N ILE A 45 -28.12 8.65 3.34
CA ILE A 45 -28.87 7.96 2.28
C ILE A 45 -28.32 6.55 2.06
N TRP A 46 -27.00 6.40 1.93
CA TRP A 46 -26.37 5.09 1.78
C TRP A 46 -26.63 4.16 2.95
N ILE A 47 -26.58 4.68 4.18
CA ILE A 47 -26.87 3.88 5.38
C ILE A 47 -28.33 3.41 5.38
N VAL A 48 -29.29 4.29 5.07
CA VAL A 48 -30.71 3.93 4.99
C VAL A 48 -30.94 2.84 3.94
N PHE A 49 -30.36 2.99 2.75
CA PHE A 49 -30.47 1.98 1.70
C PHE A 49 -29.83 0.64 2.09
N LEU A 50 -28.68 0.66 2.78
CA LEU A 50 -28.05 -0.56 3.30
C LEU A 50 -28.93 -1.29 4.31
N VAL A 51 -29.79 -0.60 5.06
CA VAL A 51 -30.71 -1.24 6.01
C VAL A 51 -31.95 -1.79 5.28
N LEU A 52 -32.49 -1.05 4.31
CA LEU A 52 -33.74 -1.42 3.63
C LEU A 52 -33.55 -2.50 2.56
N ILE A 53 -32.48 -2.40 1.77
CA ILE A 53 -32.19 -3.28 0.63
C ILE A 53 -30.70 -3.66 0.58
N PRO A 54 -30.18 -4.32 1.62
CA PRO A 54 -28.74 -4.49 1.88
C PRO A 54 -27.94 -5.04 0.71
N TYR A 55 -28.39 -6.15 0.12
CA TYR A 55 -27.66 -6.81 -0.96
C TYR A 55 -27.56 -5.93 -2.20
N LEU A 56 -28.68 -5.36 -2.64
CA LEU A 56 -28.71 -4.48 -3.82
C LEU A 56 -27.86 -3.23 -3.58
N THR A 57 -27.98 -2.60 -2.42
CA THR A 57 -27.19 -1.42 -2.09
C THR A 57 -25.70 -1.74 -2.01
N ALA A 58 -25.30 -2.88 -1.44
CA ALA A 58 -23.91 -3.30 -1.41
C ALA A 58 -23.35 -3.48 -2.82
N PHE A 59 -24.08 -4.15 -3.72
CA PHE A 59 -23.65 -4.29 -5.12
C PHE A 59 -23.53 -2.94 -5.83
N VAL A 60 -24.53 -2.08 -5.71
CA VAL A 60 -24.49 -0.75 -6.34
C VAL A 60 -23.35 0.08 -5.77
N TYR A 61 -23.11 0.03 -4.45
CA TYR A 61 -21.99 0.72 -3.82
C TYR A 61 -20.66 0.24 -4.39
N LEU A 62 -20.44 -1.07 -4.49
CA LEU A 62 -19.23 -1.64 -5.06
C LEU A 62 -19.03 -1.27 -6.52
N VAL A 63 -20.08 -1.16 -7.33
CA VAL A 63 -19.96 -0.74 -8.74
C VAL A 63 -19.63 0.75 -8.84
N VAL A 64 -20.32 1.58 -8.08
CA VAL A 64 -20.15 3.04 -8.13
C VAL A 64 -18.81 3.48 -7.50
N ARG A 65 -18.34 2.77 -6.47
CA ARG A 65 -17.15 3.16 -5.68
C ARG A 65 -16.02 2.16 -5.59
N GLY A 66 -16.17 0.96 -6.16
CA GLY A 66 -15.11 -0.05 -6.16
C GLY A 66 -13.83 0.40 -6.87
N ARG A 67 -13.92 1.41 -7.73
CA ARG A 67 -12.77 2.02 -8.42
C ARG A 67 -11.70 2.60 -7.48
N GLY A 68 -12.10 3.07 -6.28
CA GLY A 68 -11.16 3.63 -5.32
C GLY A 68 -10.16 2.63 -4.75
N MET A 69 -10.39 1.31 -4.88
CA MET A 69 -9.43 0.29 -4.44
C MET A 69 -8.28 0.12 -5.43
N THR A 70 -8.58 0.07 -6.74
CA THR A 70 -7.56 -0.13 -7.78
C THR A 70 -6.63 1.07 -7.91
N GLU A 71 -7.16 2.30 -7.83
CA GLU A 71 -6.36 3.52 -7.94
C GLU A 71 -5.37 3.65 -6.76
N ARG A 72 -5.80 3.33 -5.53
CA ARG A 72 -4.93 3.38 -4.33
C ARG A 72 -3.84 2.31 -4.31
N HIS A 73 -4.10 1.12 -4.86
CA HIS A 73 -3.06 0.10 -5.00
C HIS A 73 -1.99 0.52 -6.02
N ILE A 74 -2.39 1.16 -7.12
CA ILE A 74 -1.45 1.70 -8.12
C ILE A 74 -0.63 2.86 -7.55
N GLU A 75 -1.26 3.76 -6.78
CA GLU A 75 -0.58 4.89 -6.11
C GLU A 75 0.40 4.39 -5.04
N ALA A 76 -0.01 3.41 -4.23
CA ALA A 76 0.84 2.80 -3.22
C ALA A 76 2.04 2.08 -3.84
N ASP A 77 1.82 1.28 -4.90
CA ASP A 77 2.88 0.61 -5.63
C ASP A 77 3.82 1.60 -6.33
N ARG A 78 3.30 2.71 -6.87
CA ARG A 78 4.13 3.80 -7.40
C ARG A 78 4.97 4.45 -6.31
N SER A 79 4.39 4.80 -5.17
CA SER A 79 5.14 5.42 -4.07
C SER A 79 6.23 4.50 -3.51
N ALA A 80 5.98 3.19 -3.45
CA ALA A 80 6.96 2.21 -3.03
C ALA A 80 8.09 2.04 -4.05
N LYS A 81 7.75 2.06 -5.35
CA LYS A 81 8.74 2.06 -6.45
C LYS A 81 9.58 3.33 -6.47
N ASP A 82 8.97 4.50 -6.35
CA ASP A 82 9.68 5.78 -6.34
C ASP A 82 10.64 5.89 -5.15
N ALA A 83 10.24 5.40 -3.97
CA ALA A 83 11.11 5.31 -2.81
C ALA A 83 12.29 4.35 -3.03
N ALA A 84 12.05 3.20 -3.66
CA ALA A 84 13.10 2.23 -4.00
C ALA A 84 14.06 2.78 -5.07
N ASP A 85 13.55 3.42 -6.12
CA ASP A 85 14.35 4.03 -7.19
C ASP A 85 15.16 5.24 -6.70
N SER A 86 14.63 6.01 -5.74
CA SER A 86 15.39 7.07 -5.06
C SER A 86 16.55 6.49 -4.26
N TYR A 87 16.32 5.44 -3.48
CA TYR A 87 17.36 4.77 -2.72
C TYR A 87 18.44 4.15 -3.63
N ILE A 88 18.02 3.51 -4.73
CA ILE A 88 18.95 2.95 -5.72
C ILE A 88 19.78 4.05 -6.38
N ARG A 89 19.21 5.20 -6.72
CA ARG A 89 19.98 6.35 -7.26
C ARG A 89 20.98 6.92 -6.26
N ASP A 90 20.62 7.06 -5.00
CA ASP A 90 21.53 7.57 -3.97
C ASP A 90 22.68 6.61 -3.68
N VAL A 91 22.43 5.30 -3.73
CA VAL A 91 23.44 4.28 -3.40
C VAL A 91 24.28 3.89 -4.63
N ALA A 92 23.66 3.77 -5.80
CA ALA A 92 24.33 3.37 -7.05
C ALA A 92 24.89 4.55 -7.86
N GLY A 93 24.51 5.79 -7.54
CA GLY A 93 24.99 7.01 -8.20
C GLY A 93 26.39 7.45 -7.79
N LYS A 94 27.01 6.84 -6.77
CA LYS A 94 28.42 7.09 -6.46
C LYS A 94 29.28 6.40 -7.50
N THR A 95 29.73 7.19 -8.47
CA THR A 95 30.68 6.70 -9.46
C THR A 95 32.05 6.53 -8.79
N PRO A 96 32.92 5.65 -9.32
CA PRO A 96 34.33 5.61 -8.94
C PRO A 96 35.00 6.98 -8.89
N ALA A 97 34.59 7.89 -9.78
CA ALA A 97 35.09 9.26 -9.81
C ALA A 97 34.64 10.08 -8.59
N ASP A 98 33.42 9.90 -8.10
CA ASP A 98 32.89 10.58 -6.91
C ASP A 98 33.55 10.07 -5.62
N GLU A 99 33.86 8.77 -5.56
CA GLU A 99 34.62 8.18 -4.45
C GLU A 99 36.06 8.72 -4.41
N ILE A 100 36.71 8.84 -5.57
CA ILE A 100 38.05 9.43 -5.68
C ILE A 100 38.04 10.92 -5.35
N ALA A 101 37.01 11.66 -5.78
CA ALA A 101 36.85 13.09 -5.46
C ALA A 101 36.66 13.30 -3.96
N THR A 102 35.85 12.45 -3.31
CA THR A 102 35.65 12.46 -1.85
C THR A 102 36.96 12.13 -1.11
N ALA A 103 37.68 11.10 -1.55
CA ALA A 103 38.98 10.74 -0.96
C ALA A 103 40.00 11.89 -1.10
N LYS A 104 39.99 12.60 -2.23
CA LYS A 104 40.86 13.76 -2.45
C LYS A 104 40.53 14.92 -1.50
N ALA A 105 39.24 15.20 -1.27
CA ALA A 105 38.82 16.21 -0.32
C ALA A 105 39.29 15.89 1.11
N LEU A 106 39.28 14.61 1.51
CA LEU A 106 39.79 14.16 2.82
C LEU A 106 41.31 14.33 2.94
N LEU A 107 42.05 14.07 1.86
CA LEU A 107 43.50 14.29 1.79
C LEU A 107 43.85 15.78 1.87
N ASP A 108 43.16 16.61 1.10
CA ASP A 108 43.36 18.06 1.08
C ASP A 108 42.97 18.70 2.43
N ALA A 109 42.02 18.09 3.16
CA ALA A 109 41.67 18.45 4.54
C ALA A 109 42.66 17.89 5.60
N GLY A 110 43.66 17.12 5.20
CA GLY A 110 44.64 16.49 6.10
C GLY A 110 44.06 15.41 7.01
N THR A 111 42.86 14.90 6.71
CA THR A 111 42.20 13.85 7.50
C THR A 111 42.76 12.46 7.19
N ILE A 112 43.29 12.27 5.98
CA ILE A 112 43.97 11.05 5.55
C ILE A 112 45.34 11.39 4.96
N THR A 113 46.23 10.41 4.94
CA THR A 113 47.56 10.49 4.34
C THR A 113 47.52 10.17 2.85
N GLN A 114 48.59 10.55 2.13
CA GLN A 114 48.74 10.25 0.70
C GLN A 114 48.65 8.74 0.42
N ALA A 115 49.24 7.90 1.27
CA ALA A 115 49.21 6.45 1.13
C ALA A 115 47.80 5.87 1.27
N GLU A 116 46.99 6.42 2.18
CA GLU A 116 45.59 6.02 2.37
C GLU A 116 44.71 6.48 1.19
N PHE A 117 44.96 7.67 0.65
CA PHE A 117 44.30 8.13 -0.56
C PHE A 117 44.58 7.21 -1.76
N ASP A 118 45.84 6.82 -1.97
CA ASP A 118 46.23 5.96 -3.09
C ASP A 118 45.59 4.56 -3.00
N GLN A 119 45.42 4.02 -1.78
CA GLN A 119 44.68 2.77 -1.56
C GLN A 119 43.18 2.91 -1.87
N LEU A 120 42.54 4.00 -1.45
CA LEU A 120 41.13 4.27 -1.74
C LEU A 120 40.89 4.48 -3.25
N LYS A 121 41.80 5.19 -3.92
CA LYS A 121 41.77 5.39 -5.37
C LYS A 121 41.92 4.08 -6.14
N ALA A 122 42.85 3.22 -5.73
CA ALA A 122 43.03 1.91 -6.36
C ALA A 122 41.80 1.01 -6.20
N LYS A 123 41.13 1.06 -5.03
CA LYS A 123 39.90 0.31 -4.76
C LYS A 123 38.69 0.82 -5.56
N ALA A 124 38.59 2.13 -5.77
CA ALA A 124 37.52 2.70 -6.59
C ALA A 124 37.70 2.39 -8.09
N LEU A 125 38.94 2.19 -8.56
CA LEU A 125 39.27 1.90 -9.96
C LEU A 125 39.31 0.40 -10.33
N SER A 126 39.17 -0.50 -9.34
CA SER A 126 39.16 -1.96 -9.54
C SER A 126 37.76 -2.50 -9.72
#